data_AF-A0AAJ0F4L0-F1
#
_entry.id   AF-A0AAJ0F4L0-F1
#
_cell.length_a   1.000
_cell.length_b   1.000
_cell.length_c   1.000
_cell.angle_alpha   90.00
_cell.angle_beta   90.00
_cell.angle_gamma   90.00
#
_symmetry.space_group_name_H-M   'P 1'
#
loop_
_entity.id
_entity.type
_entity.pdbx_description
1 polymer ?
#
loop_
_entity_poly.entity_id
_entity_poly.type
_entity_poly.pdbx_seq_one_letter_code
_entity_poly.pdbx_strand_id
1 'polypeptide(L)'
;MRPTRAAARQAASKLKLDASGASDTDRSAASPPSSPQLSPSSASSSETSPPPPPSKRHKPNPKKPFPTSQQSSLPLSRPHPPSYHTPLLLTSQATRQSLQKWFTKAHDTRAMPWRKPFLPASSTSSALKSQRAYEVYISEIMLQQTRVATVIAYYNAWMARWPSLSLLASATEEDVLSAWRGLGYYSRARRILQAAKLVEDRMGGEFPSTVEELMKIPGVGRYTAGAIAAIVYGRPEAMVDGNVLRVLSRQVGLMGDVKDKNVGGMLWEVAGDLVKVVAADGEDEISERPGLWGQALMELGSTVCTPTPKCGMCPVTETCQAYQEGYALAMGTGETEVGDIEDLCRICEEVEEIGGDEEDGPVKGKRKGKKTMSSFFENGTDGEGKLEIIVNYARKFPLRKPKKQVREEETVVCAIRRVADGKFLIHRRPDKGLLASLWEFPSHILPVSNGSAAKARKTVAVESVDGLVASTQNSGKRKRAETSTARYLGELGSVPWLFSHLKLTMHVHLFEVDEGSRIPEGPRSRWASPEEIDKESMGTGMRKCWTLVKEQE
;
A
#
# COMPACT_ATOMS: atom_id res chain seq x y z
N MET A 1 51.91 11.23 -32.38
CA MET A 1 52.67 9.98 -32.61
C MET A 1 51.87 8.81 -32.03
N ARG A 2 51.48 7.84 -32.88
CA ARG A 2 50.75 6.61 -32.56
C ARG A 2 51.64 5.41 -32.90
N PRO A 3 51.61 4.29 -32.16
CA PRO A 3 51.98 2.98 -32.68
C PRO A 3 50.73 2.19 -33.12
N THR A 4 50.99 1.10 -33.83
CA THR A 4 50.28 0.59 -35.01
C THR A 4 49.34 -0.60 -34.79
N ARG A 5 48.41 -0.73 -35.74
CA ARG A 5 47.54 -1.88 -36.06
C ARG A 5 48.31 -3.21 -36.19
N ALA A 6 47.89 -4.24 -35.46
CA ALA A 6 47.97 -5.64 -35.86
C ALA A 6 46.92 -6.46 -35.08
N ALA A 7 46.39 -7.51 -35.70
CA ALA A 7 45.40 -8.47 -35.18
C ALA A 7 43.90 -8.09 -35.26
N ALA A 8 43.44 -7.82 -36.49
CA ALA A 8 42.08 -8.16 -36.92
C ALA A 8 42.12 -8.52 -38.41
N ARG A 9 42.01 -9.83 -38.75
CA ARG A 9 41.53 -10.44 -40.01
C ARG A 9 42.19 -11.79 -40.29
N GLN A 10 41.44 -12.87 -40.07
CA GLN A 10 41.41 -14.16 -40.77
C GLN A 10 40.34 -14.98 -40.02
N ALA A 11 39.32 -15.60 -40.61
CA ALA A 11 39.09 -15.96 -41.99
C ALA A 11 37.58 -16.04 -42.26
N ALA A 12 37.15 -15.47 -43.39
CA ALA A 12 35.91 -15.79 -44.08
C ALA A 12 36.20 -15.87 -45.58
N SER A 13 35.53 -16.82 -46.23
CA SER A 13 35.38 -17.03 -47.68
C SER A 13 36.40 -17.94 -48.42
N LYS A 14 35.89 -19.07 -48.91
CA LYS A 14 35.92 -19.53 -50.31
C LYS A 14 34.56 -20.23 -50.56
N LEU A 15 33.65 -19.67 -51.38
CA LEU A 15 33.47 -19.85 -52.85
C LEU A 15 32.96 -21.28 -53.19
N LYS A 16 32.01 -21.54 -54.10
CA LYS A 16 30.99 -20.80 -54.88
C LYS A 16 30.20 -21.88 -55.68
N LEU A 17 28.91 -21.62 -55.94
CA LEU A 17 28.10 -21.97 -57.13
C LEU A 17 28.02 -23.42 -57.67
N ASP A 18 26.80 -23.91 -57.92
CA ASP A 18 26.23 -23.94 -59.28
C ASP A 18 24.71 -24.19 -59.28
N ALA A 19 24.07 -23.76 -60.37
CA ALA A 19 22.63 -23.60 -60.56
C ALA A 19 22.06 -24.57 -61.62
N SER A 20 20.71 -24.64 -61.62
CA SER A 20 19.80 -24.98 -62.73
C SER A 20 19.48 -26.46 -63.05
N GLY A 21 18.20 -26.71 -63.34
CA GLY A 21 17.72 -27.93 -63.99
C GLY A 21 16.32 -28.38 -63.53
N ALA A 22 15.35 -28.32 -64.42
CA ALA A 22 13.90 -28.42 -64.20
C ALA A 22 13.30 -29.83 -64.41
N SER A 23 11.99 -29.93 -64.12
CA SER A 23 10.98 -30.85 -64.69
C SER A 23 11.03 -32.31 -64.18
N ASP A 24 9.96 -33.10 -64.00
CA ASP A 24 8.51 -32.93 -64.12
C ASP A 24 7.84 -34.21 -63.53
N THR A 25 6.51 -34.20 -63.43
CA THR A 25 5.57 -35.35 -63.36
C THR A 25 5.15 -35.97 -61.99
N ASP A 26 3.97 -35.50 -61.55
CA ASP A 26 2.66 -36.20 -61.65
C ASP A 26 2.05 -36.97 -60.44
N ARG A 27 0.79 -36.56 -60.18
CA ARG A 27 -0.41 -37.31 -59.72
C ARG A 27 -0.46 -38.01 -58.34
N SER A 28 -1.35 -37.51 -57.46
CA SER A 28 -2.76 -37.98 -57.35
C SER A 28 -3.52 -37.46 -56.11
N ALA A 29 -4.72 -36.95 -56.40
CA ALA A 29 -5.98 -36.83 -55.64
C ALA A 29 -6.09 -37.21 -54.14
N ALA A 30 -6.70 -36.33 -53.33
CA ALA A 30 -8.08 -36.50 -52.80
C ALA A 30 -8.43 -35.44 -51.72
N SER A 31 -9.62 -34.83 -51.84
CA SER A 31 -10.35 -34.08 -50.80
C SER A 31 -11.54 -34.95 -50.32
N PRO A 32 -12.45 -34.53 -49.41
CA PRO A 32 -12.41 -33.77 -48.14
C PRO A 32 -12.99 -34.69 -46.99
N PRO A 33 -13.72 -34.30 -45.90
CA PRO A 33 -14.96 -33.50 -45.88
C PRO A 33 -15.23 -32.59 -44.64
N SER A 34 -16.39 -31.95 -44.72
CA SER A 34 -17.02 -30.92 -43.90
C SER A 34 -17.76 -31.41 -42.63
N SER A 35 -18.22 -30.44 -41.85
CA SER A 35 -19.05 -30.42 -40.62
C SER A 35 -20.16 -31.49 -40.44
N PRO A 36 -20.69 -31.61 -39.19
CA PRO A 36 -22.11 -31.89 -38.99
C PRO A 36 -22.84 -30.81 -38.18
N GLN A 37 -24.00 -30.41 -38.70
CA GLN A 37 -25.10 -29.72 -38.02
C GLN A 37 -25.91 -30.68 -37.14
N LEU A 38 -26.54 -30.16 -36.08
CA LEU A 38 -27.73 -30.75 -35.46
C LEU A 38 -28.74 -29.66 -35.08
N SER A 39 -30.01 -29.92 -35.39
CA SER A 39 -31.25 -29.22 -34.99
C SER A 39 -32.41 -30.20 -35.16
N PRO A 40 -33.67 -29.96 -34.72
CA PRO A 40 -34.19 -29.32 -33.49
C PRO A 40 -35.23 -30.22 -32.77
N SER A 41 -35.70 -29.88 -31.55
CA SER A 41 -36.93 -30.48 -30.98
C SER A 41 -37.65 -29.57 -29.97
N SER A 42 -38.86 -29.13 -30.38
CA SER A 42 -40.13 -28.90 -29.66
C SER A 42 -40.24 -28.08 -28.37
N ALA A 43 -41.22 -27.19 -28.41
CA ALA A 43 -41.65 -26.20 -27.43
C ALA A 43 -42.50 -26.74 -26.25
N SER A 44 -42.48 -26.00 -25.14
CA SER A 44 -43.63 -25.84 -24.25
C SER A 44 -43.65 -24.41 -23.69
N SER A 45 -44.81 -23.78 -23.82
CA SER A 45 -45.17 -22.41 -23.48
C SER A 45 -45.64 -22.27 -22.02
N SER A 46 -45.24 -21.21 -21.31
CA SER A 46 -46.13 -20.50 -20.37
C SER A 46 -45.55 -19.17 -19.87
N GLU A 47 -46.31 -18.12 -20.14
CA GLU A 47 -46.57 -16.93 -19.31
C GLU A 47 -45.40 -16.01 -18.88
N THR A 48 -45.22 -14.98 -19.69
CA THR A 48 -44.63 -13.68 -19.36
C THR A 48 -45.36 -12.97 -18.21
N SER A 49 -44.63 -12.69 -17.13
CA SER A 49 -44.93 -11.58 -16.21
C SER A 49 -44.10 -10.35 -16.60
N PRO A 50 -44.65 -9.13 -16.62
CA PRO A 50 -43.89 -7.94 -17.00
C PRO A 50 -42.84 -7.59 -15.93
N PRO A 51 -41.67 -7.05 -16.33
CA PRO A 51 -40.66 -6.59 -15.39
C PRO A 51 -41.15 -5.39 -14.57
N PRO A 52 -40.70 -5.22 -13.32
CA PRO A 52 -41.08 -4.09 -12.49
C PRO A 52 -40.62 -2.76 -13.11
N PRO A 53 -41.35 -1.65 -12.88
CA PRO A 53 -41.04 -0.38 -13.51
C PRO A 53 -39.66 0.13 -13.08
N PRO A 54 -38.91 0.79 -13.99
CA PRO A 54 -37.59 1.30 -13.69
C PRO A 54 -37.68 2.32 -12.53
N SER A 55 -36.90 2.09 -11.48
CA SER A 55 -36.68 3.06 -10.41
C SER A 55 -36.26 4.39 -11.05
N LYS A 56 -37.01 5.45 -10.77
CA LYS A 56 -36.74 6.81 -11.28
C LYS A 56 -35.30 7.22 -10.91
N ARG A 57 -34.37 7.07 -11.87
CA ARG A 57 -33.07 7.73 -11.82
C ARG A 57 -33.33 9.23 -11.82
N HIS A 58 -33.02 9.90 -10.71
CA HIS A 58 -32.89 11.34 -10.70
C HIS A 58 -31.78 11.74 -11.69
N LYS A 59 -32.18 12.27 -12.84
CA LYS A 59 -31.28 13.02 -13.71
C LYS A 59 -30.85 14.28 -12.96
N PRO A 60 -29.55 14.61 -12.87
CA PRO A 60 -29.12 15.86 -12.29
C PRO A 60 -29.65 17.01 -13.17
N ASN A 61 -30.36 17.94 -12.55
CA ASN A 61 -30.95 19.11 -13.22
C ASN A 61 -29.87 20.18 -13.40
N PRO A 62 -29.43 20.52 -14.62
CA PRO A 62 -28.38 21.51 -14.85
C PRO A 62 -29.04 22.88 -14.98
N LYS A 63 -29.53 23.46 -13.89
CA LYS A 63 -30.10 24.83 -13.84
C LYS A 63 -30.40 25.25 -12.39
N LYS A 64 -29.35 25.46 -11.59
CA LYS A 64 -29.38 26.47 -10.51
C LYS A 64 -28.05 27.22 -10.58
N PRO A 65 -28.06 28.56 -10.62
CA PRO A 65 -26.82 29.31 -10.52
C PRO A 65 -26.14 28.96 -9.20
N PHE A 66 -24.84 28.65 -9.27
CA PHE A 66 -24.02 28.44 -8.10
C PHE A 66 -24.08 29.70 -7.22
N PRO A 67 -24.31 29.58 -5.90
CA PRO A 67 -24.26 30.74 -5.02
C PRO A 67 -22.86 31.34 -5.11
N THR A 68 -22.78 32.50 -5.76
CA THR A 68 -21.58 33.32 -5.81
C THR A 68 -21.53 34.03 -4.47
N SER A 69 -20.44 33.87 -3.71
CA SER A 69 -20.27 34.40 -2.35
C SER A 69 -21.20 33.79 -1.30
N GLN A 70 -20.78 32.67 -0.68
CA GLN A 70 -21.21 32.37 0.68
C GLN A 70 -20.23 33.03 1.65
N GLN A 71 -20.74 33.99 2.40
CA GLN A 71 -20.06 34.66 3.50
C GLN A 71 -19.45 33.62 4.44
N SER A 72 -18.20 33.86 4.85
CA SER A 72 -17.52 33.07 5.85
C SER A 72 -18.24 33.23 7.19
N SER A 73 -19.11 32.30 7.55
CA SER A 73 -19.54 32.13 8.94
C SER A 73 -18.41 31.44 9.71
N LEU A 74 -18.04 32.03 10.84
CA LEU A 74 -16.77 31.84 11.54
C LEU A 74 -16.98 30.90 12.75
N PRO A 75 -16.04 30.01 13.14
CA PRO A 75 -16.31 29.05 14.20
C PRO A 75 -15.55 29.36 15.50
N LEU A 76 -16.31 29.74 16.53
CA LEU A 76 -15.98 29.38 17.92
C LEU A 76 -16.99 28.36 18.52
N SER A 77 -18.03 27.97 17.77
CA SER A 77 -18.98 26.89 18.15
C SER A 77 -19.42 25.97 16.98
N ARG A 78 -19.02 26.30 15.75
CA ARG A 78 -19.15 25.57 14.46
C ARG A 78 -20.51 24.91 14.07
N PRO A 79 -21.70 25.46 14.36
CA PRO A 79 -22.89 25.14 13.58
C PRO A 79 -22.71 25.67 12.13
N HIS A 80 -22.89 24.83 11.13
CA HIS A 80 -22.77 25.19 9.70
C HIS A 80 -23.62 24.25 8.84
N PRO A 81 -24.11 24.67 7.67
CA PRO A 81 -24.86 23.79 6.79
C PRO A 81 -23.95 22.79 6.06
N PRO A 82 -24.46 21.61 5.63
CA PRO A 82 -23.67 20.64 4.84
C PRO A 82 -23.06 21.22 3.56
N SER A 83 -23.70 22.25 2.98
CA SER A 83 -23.21 22.96 1.78
C SER A 83 -21.87 23.66 2.01
N TYR A 84 -21.51 23.95 3.26
CA TYR A 84 -20.20 24.48 3.64
C TYR A 84 -19.07 23.58 3.12
N HIS A 85 -19.23 22.26 3.14
CA HIS A 85 -18.21 21.30 2.67
C HIS A 85 -18.06 21.24 1.13
N THR A 86 -18.69 22.15 0.39
CA THR A 86 -18.50 22.23 -1.06
C THR A 86 -17.06 22.65 -1.37
N PRO A 87 -16.31 21.88 -2.19
CA PRO A 87 -14.93 22.22 -2.50
C PRO A 87 -14.86 23.49 -3.36
N LEU A 88 -14.31 24.57 -2.79
CA LEU A 88 -14.08 25.83 -3.52
C LEU A 88 -13.10 25.66 -4.70
N LEU A 89 -12.28 24.61 -4.67
CA LEU A 89 -11.45 24.19 -5.80
C LEU A 89 -12.26 23.81 -7.06
N LEU A 90 -13.56 23.51 -6.96
CA LEU A 90 -14.40 23.23 -8.13
C LEU A 90 -14.63 24.48 -8.99
N THR A 91 -14.71 25.65 -8.38
CA THR A 91 -15.00 26.90 -9.09
C THR A 91 -13.75 27.71 -9.42
N SER A 92 -12.65 27.52 -8.69
CA SER A 92 -11.40 28.27 -8.93
C SER A 92 -10.44 27.55 -9.89
N GLN A 93 -10.57 27.81 -11.19
CA GLN A 93 -9.61 27.31 -12.19
C GLN A 93 -8.20 27.84 -11.95
N ALA A 94 -8.05 29.10 -11.53
CA ALA A 94 -6.76 29.71 -11.21
C ALA A 94 -6.04 28.96 -10.09
N THR A 95 -6.74 28.58 -9.01
CA THR A 95 -6.15 27.82 -7.91
C THR A 95 -5.80 26.38 -8.33
N ARG A 96 -6.61 25.74 -9.19
CA ARG A 96 -6.26 24.42 -9.77
C ARG A 96 -4.98 24.50 -10.61
N GLN A 97 -4.85 25.52 -11.45
CA GLN A 97 -3.63 25.77 -12.24
C GLN A 97 -2.42 26.09 -11.36
N SER A 98 -2.60 26.82 -10.25
CA SER A 98 -1.55 27.07 -9.26
C SER A 98 -0.99 25.76 -8.70
N LEU A 99 -1.84 24.81 -8.32
CA LEU A 99 -1.41 23.49 -7.85
C LEU A 99 -0.63 22.72 -8.92
N GLN A 100 -1.11 22.71 -10.16
CA GLN A 100 -0.44 22.04 -11.28
C GLN A 100 0.94 22.64 -11.54
N LYS A 101 1.06 23.97 -11.63
CA LYS A 101 2.34 24.67 -11.82
C LYS A 101 3.33 24.37 -10.70
N TRP A 102 2.86 24.40 -9.45
CA TRP A 102 3.66 24.01 -8.30
C TRP A 102 4.13 22.55 -8.41
N PHE A 103 3.25 21.63 -8.82
CA PHE A 103 3.58 20.22 -8.95
C PHE A 103 4.57 19.96 -10.08
N THR A 104 4.47 20.60 -11.24
CA THR A 104 5.45 20.45 -12.33
C THR A 104 6.87 20.77 -11.83
N LYS A 105 7.03 21.86 -11.07
CA LYS A 105 8.32 22.21 -10.46
C LYS A 105 8.79 21.14 -9.45
N ALA A 106 7.89 20.67 -8.58
CA ALA A 106 8.22 19.63 -7.60
C ALA A 106 8.56 18.29 -8.27
N HIS A 107 7.84 17.92 -9.32
CA HIS A 107 8.02 16.73 -10.13
C HIS A 107 9.44 16.66 -10.70
N ASP A 108 9.92 17.75 -11.31
CA ASP A 108 11.23 17.79 -11.94
C ASP A 108 12.38 17.73 -10.93
N THR A 109 12.17 18.26 -9.73
CA THR A 109 13.19 18.21 -8.65
C THR A 109 13.27 16.86 -7.95
N ARG A 110 12.18 16.07 -7.91
CA ARG A 110 12.13 14.78 -7.23
C ARG A 110 12.25 13.65 -8.23
N ALA A 111 13.47 13.20 -8.48
CA ALA A 111 13.78 12.10 -9.38
C ALA A 111 13.18 10.74 -8.90
N MET A 112 11.90 10.51 -9.19
CA MET A 112 11.20 9.25 -8.97
C MET A 112 11.17 8.44 -10.28
N PRO A 113 11.82 7.27 -10.36
CA PRO A 113 11.98 6.53 -11.62
C PRO A 113 10.67 6.13 -12.32
N TRP A 114 9.59 5.98 -11.56
CA TRP A 114 8.26 5.63 -12.07
C TRP A 114 7.46 6.83 -12.58
N ARG A 115 7.90 8.06 -12.35
CA ARG A 115 7.26 9.27 -12.89
C ARG A 115 7.80 9.59 -14.28
N LYS A 116 7.19 8.97 -15.30
CA LYS A 116 7.52 9.19 -16.71
C LYS A 116 6.46 10.07 -17.39
N PRO A 117 6.80 10.75 -18.50
CA PRO A 117 5.84 11.52 -19.27
C PRO A 117 4.61 10.71 -19.66
N PHE A 118 3.48 11.40 -19.79
CA PHE A 118 2.24 10.81 -20.28
C PHE A 118 2.39 10.36 -21.74
N LEU A 119 1.70 9.28 -22.10
CA LEU A 119 1.74 8.70 -23.44
C LEU A 119 0.38 8.92 -24.14
N PRO A 120 0.28 9.86 -25.11
CA PRO A 120 -0.97 10.17 -25.78
C PRO A 120 -1.56 8.99 -26.53
N ALA A 121 -2.89 8.88 -26.54
CA ALA A 121 -3.57 7.74 -27.13
C ALA A 121 -3.34 7.61 -28.64
N SER A 122 -3.24 8.76 -29.35
CA SER A 122 -3.10 8.87 -30.80
C SER A 122 -1.72 8.44 -31.34
N SER A 123 -0.69 8.39 -30.49
CA SER A 123 0.70 8.19 -30.92
C SER A 123 1.40 7.02 -30.24
N THR A 124 0.69 6.20 -29.45
CA THR A 124 1.31 5.19 -28.59
C THR A 124 0.77 3.80 -28.89
N SER A 125 1.67 2.86 -29.18
CA SER A 125 1.33 1.45 -29.35
C SER A 125 0.76 0.83 -28.08
N SER A 126 -0.06 -0.21 -28.22
CA SER A 126 -0.63 -0.95 -27.08
C SER A 126 0.47 -1.47 -26.15
N ALA A 127 1.56 -2.01 -26.71
CA ALA A 127 2.70 -2.50 -25.96
C ALA A 127 3.36 -1.45 -25.05
N LEU A 128 3.53 -0.20 -25.52
CA LEU A 128 4.09 0.87 -24.70
C LEU A 128 3.16 1.30 -23.56
N LYS A 129 1.84 1.31 -23.80
CA LYS A 129 0.85 1.58 -22.73
C LYS A 129 0.83 0.46 -21.70
N SER A 130 0.87 -0.79 -22.12
CA SER A 130 0.94 -1.96 -21.23
C SER A 130 2.20 -1.95 -20.38
N GLN A 131 3.34 -1.60 -20.98
CA GLN A 131 4.58 -1.38 -20.24
C GLN A 131 4.43 -0.24 -19.20
N ARG A 132 3.82 0.88 -19.59
CA ARG A 132 3.59 2.00 -18.67
C ARG A 132 2.64 1.62 -17.52
N ALA A 133 1.62 0.83 -17.79
CA ALA A 133 0.70 0.32 -16.77
C ALA A 133 1.41 -0.59 -15.77
N TYR A 134 2.26 -1.50 -16.24
CA TYR A 134 3.10 -2.34 -15.39
C TYR A 134 4.01 -1.53 -14.47
N GLU A 135 4.69 -0.52 -15.02
CA GLU A 135 5.57 0.37 -14.26
C GLU A 135 4.86 1.13 -13.16
N VAL A 136 3.69 1.72 -13.47
CA VAL A 136 2.85 2.43 -12.50
C VAL A 136 2.35 1.44 -11.45
N TYR A 137 1.78 0.30 -11.87
CA TYR A 137 1.28 -0.74 -10.96
C TYR A 137 2.32 -1.16 -9.92
N ILE A 138 3.54 -1.50 -10.33
CA ILE A 138 4.59 -1.92 -9.39
C ILE A 138 4.95 -0.79 -8.42
N SER A 139 5.10 0.45 -8.91
CA SER A 139 5.41 1.58 -8.04
C SER A 139 4.32 1.83 -7.00
N GLU A 140 3.05 1.76 -7.40
CA GLU A 140 1.90 1.97 -6.51
C GLU A 140 1.82 0.90 -5.42
N ILE A 141 2.04 -0.37 -5.76
CA ILE A 141 2.04 -1.44 -4.75
C ILE A 141 3.25 -1.32 -3.80
N MET A 142 4.43 -0.97 -4.32
CA MET A 142 5.62 -0.76 -3.48
C MET A 142 5.45 0.41 -2.50
N LEU A 143 4.81 1.50 -2.93
CA LEU A 143 4.59 2.70 -2.13
C LEU A 143 3.53 2.55 -1.03
N GLN A 144 2.71 1.48 -1.07
CA GLN A 144 1.75 1.21 -0.01
C GLN A 144 2.45 1.04 1.35
N GLN A 145 2.29 2.02 2.25
CA GLN A 145 2.93 2.02 3.56
C GLN A 145 4.48 1.92 3.53
N THR A 146 5.11 2.32 2.43
CA THR A 146 6.57 2.39 2.29
C THR A 146 6.98 3.80 1.86
N ARG A 147 8.10 4.32 2.40
CA ARG A 147 8.59 5.65 2.03
C ARG A 147 9.22 5.64 0.63
N VAL A 148 9.04 6.73 -0.12
CA VAL A 148 9.59 6.93 -1.48
C VAL A 148 11.09 6.63 -1.55
N ALA A 149 11.89 7.19 -0.63
CA ALA A 149 13.35 7.01 -0.64
C ALA A 149 13.77 5.54 -0.57
N THR A 150 13.04 4.71 0.19
CA THR A 150 13.27 3.27 0.24
C THR A 150 12.88 2.60 -1.07
N VAL A 151 11.71 2.96 -1.63
CA VAL A 151 11.16 2.31 -2.84
C VAL A 151 12.05 2.51 -4.07
N ILE A 152 12.76 3.63 -4.21
CA ILE A 152 13.61 3.91 -5.39
C ILE A 152 14.56 2.76 -5.71
N ALA A 153 15.33 2.28 -4.73
CA ALA A 153 16.30 1.21 -4.96
C ALA A 153 15.62 -0.12 -5.33
N TYR A 154 14.53 -0.46 -4.63
CA TYR A 154 13.76 -1.69 -4.89
C TYR A 154 13.09 -1.67 -6.26
N TYR A 155 12.52 -0.53 -6.64
CA TYR A 155 11.87 -0.36 -7.94
C TYR A 155 12.87 -0.53 -9.09
N ASN A 156 14.04 0.11 -9.00
CA ASN A 156 15.07 0.00 -10.03
C ASN A 156 15.59 -1.44 -10.16
N ALA A 157 15.89 -2.11 -9.05
CA ALA A 157 16.32 -3.51 -9.06
C ALA A 157 15.23 -4.45 -9.61
N TRP A 158 13.96 -4.19 -9.25
CA TRP A 158 12.81 -4.93 -9.75
C TRP A 158 12.65 -4.77 -11.26
N MET A 159 12.67 -3.54 -11.77
CA MET A 159 12.52 -3.26 -13.21
C MET A 159 13.70 -3.77 -14.02
N ALA A 160 14.91 -3.83 -13.46
CA ALA A 160 16.05 -4.46 -14.11
C ALA A 160 15.88 -5.99 -14.21
N ARG A 161 15.32 -6.62 -13.17
CA ARG A 161 15.12 -8.07 -13.12
C ARG A 161 13.92 -8.53 -13.95
N TRP A 162 12.81 -7.81 -13.88
CA TRP A 162 11.59 -8.06 -14.66
C TRP A 162 11.18 -6.78 -15.41
N PRO A 163 11.79 -6.53 -16.58
CA PRO A 163 11.48 -5.35 -17.38
C PRO A 163 10.04 -5.30 -17.89
N SER A 164 9.37 -6.44 -18.05
CA SER A 164 8.00 -6.53 -18.56
C SER A 164 7.11 -7.39 -17.66
N LEU A 165 5.79 -7.22 -17.80
CA LEU A 165 4.78 -8.00 -17.10
C LEU A 165 4.91 -9.50 -17.38
N SER A 166 5.12 -9.88 -18.64
CA SER A 166 5.23 -11.28 -19.07
C SER A 166 6.41 -12.02 -18.39
N LEU A 167 7.56 -11.33 -18.25
CA LEU A 167 8.71 -11.87 -17.51
C LEU A 167 8.42 -12.05 -16.03
N LEU A 168 7.66 -11.12 -15.42
CA LEU A 168 7.22 -11.25 -14.04
C LEU A 168 6.20 -12.40 -13.88
N ALA A 169 5.25 -12.55 -14.81
CA ALA A 169 4.25 -13.62 -14.79
C ALA A 169 4.89 -15.01 -14.82
N SER A 170 6.03 -15.13 -15.51
CA SER A 170 6.83 -16.37 -15.59
C SER A 170 7.69 -16.65 -14.35
N ALA A 171 7.79 -15.70 -13.41
CA ALA A 171 8.65 -15.83 -12.23
C ALA A 171 8.09 -16.83 -11.20
N THR A 172 8.98 -17.38 -10.39
CA THR A 172 8.60 -18.19 -9.22
C THR A 172 8.23 -17.29 -8.04
N GLU A 173 7.44 -17.82 -7.10
CA GLU A 173 7.12 -17.09 -5.87
C GLU A 173 8.39 -16.80 -5.04
N GLU A 174 9.33 -17.73 -5.02
CA GLU A 174 10.60 -17.60 -4.30
C GLU A 174 11.44 -16.44 -4.86
N ASP A 175 11.54 -16.33 -6.19
CA ASP A 175 12.26 -15.23 -6.84
C ASP A 175 11.69 -13.87 -6.44
N VAL A 176 10.36 -13.75 -6.46
CA VAL A 176 9.62 -12.53 -6.11
C VAL A 176 9.77 -12.18 -4.62
N LEU A 177 9.64 -13.16 -3.73
CA LEU A 177 9.84 -12.95 -2.29
C LEU A 177 11.28 -12.57 -1.97
N SER A 178 12.24 -13.12 -2.70
CA SER A 178 13.66 -12.78 -2.56
C SER A 178 13.93 -11.34 -2.99
N ALA A 179 13.39 -10.89 -4.13
CA ALA A 179 13.50 -9.50 -4.58
C ALA A 179 12.77 -8.49 -3.66
N TRP A 180 11.72 -8.93 -2.96
CA TRP A 180 10.95 -8.09 -2.02
C TRP A 180 11.57 -8.01 -0.62
N ARG A 181 12.70 -8.68 -0.39
CA ARG A 181 13.30 -8.83 0.93
C ARG A 181 13.61 -7.49 1.58
N GLY A 182 13.09 -7.27 2.79
CA GLY A 182 13.31 -6.04 3.56
C GLY A 182 12.29 -4.94 3.30
N LEU A 183 11.45 -5.04 2.25
CA LEU A 183 10.41 -4.04 1.96
C LEU A 183 9.17 -4.16 2.86
N GLY A 184 9.02 -5.31 3.54
CA GLY A 184 7.90 -5.59 4.44
C GLY A 184 6.58 -5.87 3.71
N TYR A 185 5.57 -6.34 4.45
CA TYR A 185 4.25 -6.71 3.92
C TYR A 185 4.32 -7.63 2.69
N TYR A 186 4.96 -8.79 2.84
CA TYR A 186 5.25 -9.76 1.77
C TYR A 186 4.02 -10.31 1.04
N SER A 187 2.82 -10.17 1.62
CA SER A 187 1.57 -10.46 0.90
C SER A 187 1.41 -9.61 -0.36
N ARG A 188 2.00 -8.41 -0.40
CA ARG A 188 2.03 -7.56 -1.60
C ARG A 188 2.82 -8.20 -2.75
N ALA A 189 4.00 -8.74 -2.46
CA ALA A 189 4.84 -9.41 -3.45
C ALA A 189 4.10 -10.61 -4.09
N ARG A 190 3.44 -11.42 -3.26
CA ARG A 190 2.63 -12.55 -3.75
C ARG A 190 1.44 -12.09 -4.60
N ARG A 191 0.74 -11.03 -4.18
CA ARG A 191 -0.35 -10.45 -4.96
C ARG A 191 0.12 -9.88 -6.30
N ILE A 192 1.30 -9.27 -6.34
CA ILE A 192 1.93 -8.79 -7.59
C ILE A 192 2.12 -9.95 -8.56
N LEU A 193 2.67 -11.09 -8.11
CA LEU A 193 2.86 -12.26 -8.98
C LEU A 193 1.52 -12.85 -9.44
N GLN A 194 0.53 -12.95 -8.53
CA GLN A 194 -0.82 -13.42 -8.86
C GLN A 194 -1.50 -12.49 -9.88
N ALA A 195 -1.35 -11.18 -9.73
CA ALA A 195 -1.86 -10.19 -10.65
C ALA A 195 -1.18 -10.30 -12.02
N ALA A 196 0.15 -10.41 -12.06
CA ALA A 196 0.90 -10.55 -13.31
C ALA A 196 0.45 -11.78 -14.09
N LYS A 197 0.33 -12.94 -13.42
CA LYS A 197 -0.19 -14.17 -14.03
C LYS A 197 -1.63 -14.01 -14.53
N LEU A 198 -2.50 -13.41 -13.72
CA LEU A 198 -3.90 -13.19 -14.11
C LEU A 198 -4.03 -12.26 -15.33
N VAL A 199 -3.26 -11.18 -15.37
CA VAL A 199 -3.29 -10.22 -16.49
C VAL A 199 -2.73 -10.85 -17.75
N GLU A 200 -1.63 -11.61 -17.66
CA GLU A 200 -1.08 -12.36 -18.79
C GLU A 200 -2.10 -13.39 -19.33
N ASP A 201 -2.63 -14.24 -18.46
CA ASP A 201 -3.45 -15.40 -18.87
C ASP A 201 -4.88 -15.01 -19.29
N ARG A 202 -5.48 -13.99 -18.65
CA ARG A 202 -6.91 -13.68 -18.79
C ARG A 202 -7.20 -12.30 -19.36
N MET A 203 -6.20 -11.42 -19.46
CA MET A 203 -6.36 -10.05 -19.98
C MET A 203 -5.41 -9.76 -21.15
N GLY A 204 -4.79 -10.80 -21.73
CA GLY A 204 -3.93 -10.69 -22.90
C GLY A 204 -2.62 -9.94 -22.65
N GLY A 205 -2.14 -9.91 -21.40
CA GLY A 205 -0.93 -9.19 -21.01
C GLY A 205 -1.10 -7.68 -20.87
N GLU A 206 -2.35 -7.18 -20.94
CA GLU A 206 -2.64 -5.75 -20.87
C GLU A 206 -3.50 -5.40 -19.66
N PHE A 207 -3.12 -4.34 -18.94
CA PHE A 207 -3.99 -3.81 -17.89
C PHE A 207 -5.23 -3.15 -18.53
N PRO A 208 -6.43 -3.34 -17.96
CA PRO A 208 -7.62 -2.64 -18.42
C PRO A 208 -7.56 -1.15 -18.09
N SER A 209 -8.34 -0.34 -18.81
CA SER A 209 -8.34 1.14 -18.65
C SER A 209 -9.37 1.68 -17.67
N THR A 210 -10.29 0.85 -17.18
CA THR A 210 -11.39 1.27 -16.30
C THR A 210 -11.19 0.79 -14.87
N VAL A 211 -11.69 1.57 -13.90
CA VAL A 211 -11.53 1.27 -12.47
C VAL A 211 -12.20 -0.06 -12.12
N GLU A 212 -13.38 -0.33 -12.66
CA GLU A 212 -14.16 -1.54 -12.40
C GLU A 212 -13.42 -2.81 -12.79
N GLU A 213 -12.76 -2.81 -13.95
CA GLU A 213 -11.99 -3.96 -14.44
C GLU A 213 -10.64 -4.07 -13.71
N LEU A 214 -9.97 -2.94 -13.45
CA LEU A 214 -8.72 -2.91 -12.69
C LEU A 214 -8.89 -3.48 -11.28
N MET A 215 -10.02 -3.20 -10.62
CA MET A 215 -10.31 -3.72 -9.28
C MET A 215 -10.54 -5.24 -9.22
N LYS A 216 -10.69 -5.93 -10.36
CA LYS A 216 -10.72 -7.40 -10.41
C LYS A 216 -9.34 -8.02 -10.25
N ILE A 217 -8.27 -7.23 -10.41
CA ILE A 217 -6.88 -7.70 -10.32
C ILE A 217 -6.48 -7.85 -8.84
N PRO A 218 -5.89 -8.99 -8.44
CA PRO A 218 -5.44 -9.20 -7.07
C PRO A 218 -4.52 -8.09 -6.53
N GLY A 219 -4.90 -7.51 -5.40
CA GLY A 219 -4.12 -6.44 -4.76
C GLY A 219 -4.34 -5.04 -5.34
N VAL A 220 -5.16 -4.89 -6.38
CA VAL A 220 -5.60 -3.58 -6.90
C VAL A 220 -6.88 -3.16 -6.20
N GLY A 221 -6.78 -2.18 -5.31
CA GLY A 221 -7.94 -1.51 -4.71
C GLY A 221 -8.35 -0.25 -5.48
N ARG A 222 -9.43 0.40 -5.04
CA ARG A 222 -9.97 1.64 -5.63
C ARG A 222 -8.90 2.71 -5.90
N TYR A 223 -7.97 2.90 -4.95
CA TYR A 223 -6.85 3.83 -5.10
C TYR A 223 -5.93 3.47 -6.27
N THR A 224 -5.41 2.24 -6.30
CA THR A 224 -4.46 1.81 -7.34
C THR A 224 -5.13 1.74 -8.71
N ALA A 225 -6.41 1.35 -8.76
CA ALA A 225 -7.19 1.37 -9.99
C ALA A 225 -7.35 2.79 -10.54
N GLY A 226 -7.73 3.77 -9.69
CA GLY A 226 -7.81 5.17 -10.09
C GLY A 226 -6.46 5.76 -10.51
N ALA A 227 -5.38 5.39 -9.81
CA ALA A 227 -4.01 5.80 -10.16
C ALA A 227 -3.61 5.31 -11.57
N ILE A 228 -3.81 4.03 -11.87
CA ILE A 228 -3.52 3.47 -13.19
C ILE A 228 -4.41 4.12 -14.26
N ALA A 229 -5.73 4.19 -14.03
CA ALA A 229 -6.69 4.77 -14.97
C ALA A 229 -6.35 6.22 -15.33
N ALA A 230 -5.99 7.04 -14.35
CA ALA A 230 -5.67 8.45 -14.57
C ALA A 230 -4.24 8.69 -15.08
N ILE A 231 -3.22 8.04 -14.52
CA ILE A 231 -1.82 8.26 -14.90
C ILE A 231 -1.49 7.66 -16.27
N VAL A 232 -2.04 6.48 -16.57
CA VAL A 232 -1.67 5.72 -17.78
C VAL A 232 -2.66 5.98 -18.90
N TYR A 233 -3.96 5.97 -18.59
CA TYR A 233 -5.02 6.05 -19.60
C TYR A 233 -5.68 7.43 -19.68
N GLY A 234 -5.24 8.41 -18.86
CA GLY A 234 -5.76 9.78 -18.88
C GLY A 234 -7.24 9.87 -18.50
N ARG A 235 -7.79 8.86 -17.81
CA ARG A 235 -9.20 8.84 -17.39
C ARG A 235 -9.40 9.79 -16.20
N PRO A 236 -10.56 10.46 -16.10
CA PRO A 236 -10.89 11.36 -14.98
C PRO A 236 -11.27 10.56 -13.72
N GLU A 237 -10.34 9.77 -13.21
CA GLU A 237 -10.54 8.87 -12.08
C GLU A 237 -9.78 9.35 -10.84
N ALA A 238 -10.45 9.30 -9.69
CA ALA A 238 -9.87 9.77 -8.44
C ALA A 238 -8.87 8.74 -7.87
N MET A 239 -7.72 9.23 -7.40
CA MET A 239 -6.75 8.44 -6.62
C MET A 239 -6.59 9.07 -5.23
N VAL A 240 -7.18 8.44 -4.22
CA VAL A 240 -7.26 8.99 -2.87
C VAL A 240 -6.52 8.09 -1.88
N ASP A 241 -5.39 8.57 -1.36
CA ASP A 241 -4.63 7.95 -0.27
C ASP A 241 -4.83 8.73 1.05
N GLY A 242 -4.11 8.33 2.12
CA GLY A 242 -4.16 9.03 3.40
C GLY A 242 -3.65 10.48 3.36
N ASN A 243 -2.81 10.83 2.37
CA ASN A 243 -2.35 12.20 2.17
C ASN A 243 -3.46 13.05 1.53
N VAL A 244 -4.09 12.53 0.48
CA VAL A 244 -5.22 13.18 -0.21
C VAL A 244 -6.42 13.33 0.72
N LEU A 245 -6.77 12.30 1.51
CA LEU A 245 -7.85 12.42 2.51
C LEU A 245 -7.60 13.59 3.47
N ARG A 246 -6.36 13.77 3.95
CA ARG A 246 -6.00 14.89 4.82
C ARG A 246 -6.10 16.23 4.08
N VAL A 247 -5.56 16.33 2.87
CA VAL A 247 -5.65 17.54 2.04
C VAL A 247 -7.10 17.94 1.83
N LEU A 248 -7.94 17.00 1.38
CA LEU A 248 -9.34 17.26 1.08
C LEU A 248 -10.13 17.60 2.35
N SER A 249 -9.91 16.89 3.47
CA SER A 249 -10.55 17.24 4.74
C SER A 249 -10.30 18.69 5.17
N ARG A 250 -9.11 19.24 4.88
CA ARG A 250 -8.78 20.64 5.14
C ARG A 250 -9.37 21.59 4.12
N GLN A 251 -9.34 21.21 2.83
CA GLN A 251 -9.90 22.03 1.75
C GLN A 251 -11.40 22.26 1.93
N VAL A 252 -12.14 21.23 2.34
CA VAL A 252 -13.59 21.31 2.57
C VAL A 252 -13.98 21.53 4.04
N GLY A 253 -13.02 21.80 4.92
CA GLY A 253 -13.29 21.99 6.36
C GLY A 253 -14.07 20.82 6.99
N LEU A 254 -13.83 19.58 6.57
CA LEU A 254 -14.57 18.41 7.08
C LEU A 254 -13.88 17.86 8.34
N MET A 255 -14.44 18.18 9.50
CA MET A 255 -13.92 17.77 10.80
C MET A 255 -14.52 16.43 11.25
N GLY A 256 -14.19 15.37 10.51
CA GLY A 256 -14.64 14.01 10.79
C GLY A 256 -13.50 12.99 10.72
N ASP A 257 -13.71 11.80 11.30
CA ASP A 257 -12.76 10.69 11.17
C ASP A 257 -12.82 10.14 9.75
N VAL A 258 -11.75 10.30 8.98
CA VAL A 258 -11.66 9.81 7.59
C VAL A 258 -11.72 8.29 7.45
N LYS A 259 -11.65 7.54 8.57
CA LYS A 259 -11.89 6.10 8.60
C LYS A 259 -13.37 5.75 8.71
N ASP A 260 -14.22 6.70 9.11
CA ASP A 260 -15.66 6.53 9.01
C ASP A 260 -16.07 6.40 7.54
N LYS A 261 -17.02 5.50 7.27
CA LYS A 261 -17.42 5.19 5.89
C LYS A 261 -18.09 6.37 5.21
N ASN A 262 -18.87 7.17 5.93
CA ASN A 262 -19.60 8.30 5.37
C ASN A 262 -18.63 9.46 5.10
N VAL A 263 -17.79 9.81 6.08
CA VAL A 263 -16.75 10.84 5.93
C VAL A 263 -15.78 10.48 4.80
N GLY A 264 -15.27 9.25 4.80
CA GLY A 264 -14.39 8.77 3.74
C GLY A 264 -15.08 8.77 2.38
N GLY A 265 -16.33 8.29 2.29
CA GLY A 265 -17.14 8.28 1.07
C GLY A 265 -17.30 9.67 0.46
N MET A 266 -17.65 10.66 1.28
CA MET A 266 -17.78 12.06 0.86
C MET A 266 -16.46 12.62 0.30
N LEU A 267 -15.33 12.38 0.96
CA LEU A 267 -14.03 12.84 0.46
C LEU A 267 -13.64 12.17 -0.87
N TRP A 268 -14.05 10.93 -1.08
CA TRP A 268 -13.89 10.26 -2.37
C TRP A 268 -14.78 10.86 -3.47
N GLU A 269 -16.01 11.26 -3.15
CA GLU A 269 -16.91 11.97 -4.07
C GLU A 269 -16.33 13.34 -4.45
N VAL A 270 -15.87 14.11 -3.45
CA VAL A 270 -15.15 15.37 -3.66
C VAL A 270 -13.96 15.20 -4.60
N ALA A 271 -13.13 14.17 -4.38
CA ALA A 271 -12.00 13.88 -5.26
C ALA A 271 -12.45 13.54 -6.69
N GLY A 272 -13.54 12.78 -6.82
CA GLY A 272 -14.15 12.40 -8.09
C GLY A 272 -14.69 13.58 -8.88
N ASP A 273 -15.30 14.55 -8.22
CA ASP A 273 -15.81 15.74 -8.90
C ASP A 273 -14.69 16.70 -9.27
N LEU A 274 -13.68 16.85 -8.41
CA LEU A 274 -12.50 17.65 -8.70
C LEU A 274 -11.75 17.15 -9.94
N VAL A 275 -11.51 15.84 -10.05
CA VAL A 275 -10.77 15.29 -11.19
C VAL A 275 -11.54 15.44 -12.52
N LYS A 276 -12.88 15.36 -12.49
CA LYS A 276 -13.73 15.61 -13.68
C LYS A 276 -13.63 17.06 -14.14
N VAL A 277 -13.71 18.01 -13.20
CA VAL A 277 -13.56 19.45 -13.52
C VAL A 277 -12.16 19.72 -14.08
N VAL A 278 -11.12 19.13 -13.49
CA VAL A 278 -9.74 19.29 -13.98
C VAL A 278 -9.55 18.70 -15.38
N ALA A 279 -10.20 17.56 -15.68
CA ALA A 279 -10.17 17.00 -17.02
C ALA A 279 -10.82 17.95 -18.04
N ALA A 280 -11.93 18.59 -17.67
CA ALA A 280 -12.67 19.55 -18.47
C ALA A 280 -12.03 20.94 -18.57
N ASP A 281 -10.96 21.25 -17.82
CA ASP A 281 -10.23 22.52 -17.92
C ASP A 281 -9.43 22.66 -19.23
N GLY A 282 -9.38 21.62 -20.08
CA GLY A 282 -8.80 21.71 -21.42
C GLY A 282 -9.63 20.97 -22.47
N GLU A 283 -9.15 20.97 -23.70
CA GLU A 283 -9.94 20.56 -24.88
C GLU A 283 -9.97 19.04 -25.10
N ASP A 284 -8.88 18.35 -24.75
CA ASP A 284 -8.77 16.90 -24.99
C ASP A 284 -9.55 16.08 -23.97
N GLU A 285 -10.38 15.15 -24.46
CA GLU A 285 -11.11 14.17 -23.64
C GLU A 285 -10.16 13.24 -22.87
N ILE A 286 -9.01 12.90 -23.46
CA ILE A 286 -7.96 12.07 -22.86
C ILE A 286 -6.67 12.89 -22.77
N SER A 287 -6.18 13.14 -21.56
CA SER A 287 -4.98 13.94 -21.32
C SER A 287 -4.23 13.51 -20.06
N GLU A 288 -3.08 14.11 -19.81
CA GLU A 288 -2.30 13.89 -18.59
C GLU A 288 -2.90 14.57 -17.34
N ARG A 289 -3.84 15.51 -17.52
CA ARG A 289 -4.35 16.39 -16.45
C ARG A 289 -4.89 15.60 -15.25
N PRO A 290 -5.71 14.53 -15.42
CA PRO A 290 -6.19 13.73 -14.29
C PRO A 290 -5.05 13.09 -13.49
N GLY A 291 -4.08 12.50 -14.20
CA GLY A 291 -2.92 11.86 -13.60
C GLY A 291 -2.00 12.84 -12.87
N LEU A 292 -1.74 14.02 -13.46
CA LEU A 292 -0.96 15.08 -12.82
C LEU A 292 -1.70 15.65 -11.60
N TRP A 293 -3.01 15.81 -11.66
CA TRP A 293 -3.81 16.32 -10.55
C TRP A 293 -3.78 15.40 -9.33
N GLY A 294 -4.04 14.11 -9.53
CA GLY A 294 -3.98 13.13 -8.44
C GLY A 294 -2.59 13.08 -7.81
N GLN A 295 -1.54 13.08 -8.64
CA GLN A 295 -0.16 13.12 -8.15
C GLN A 295 0.17 14.43 -7.43
N ALA A 296 -0.34 15.57 -7.88
CA ALA A 296 -0.16 16.86 -7.24
C ALA A 296 -0.80 16.89 -5.84
N LEU A 297 -2.00 16.33 -5.67
CA LEU A 297 -2.65 16.23 -4.36
C LEU A 297 -1.87 15.33 -3.40
N MET A 298 -1.35 14.19 -3.88
CA MET A 298 -0.50 13.30 -3.08
C MET A 298 0.81 14.00 -2.68
N GLU A 299 1.47 14.66 -3.64
CA GLU A 299 2.71 15.41 -3.42
C GLU A 299 2.49 16.53 -2.40
N LEU A 300 1.40 17.30 -2.55
CA LEU A 300 1.00 18.38 -1.64
C LEU A 300 0.82 17.84 -0.23
N GLY A 301 0.05 16.76 -0.07
CA GLY A 301 -0.14 16.14 1.24
C GLY A 301 1.15 15.62 1.85
N SER A 302 2.08 15.10 1.05
CA SER A 302 3.34 14.54 1.54
C SER A 302 4.40 15.58 1.92
N THR A 303 4.39 16.78 1.32
CA THR A 303 5.49 17.76 1.46
C THR A 303 5.09 19.10 2.09
N VAL A 304 3.84 19.52 1.92
CA VAL A 304 3.35 20.85 2.36
C VAL A 304 2.21 20.70 3.35
N CYS A 305 1.11 20.07 2.93
CA CYS A 305 -0.06 19.80 3.76
C CYS A 305 0.14 18.54 4.60
N THR A 306 1.27 18.47 5.30
CA THR A 306 1.63 17.36 6.20
C THR A 306 0.81 17.40 7.49
N PRO A 307 0.94 16.44 8.44
CA PRO A 307 0.30 16.55 9.75
C PRO A 307 0.51 17.93 10.40
N THR A 308 1.72 18.49 10.30
CA THR A 308 2.03 19.89 10.63
C THR A 308 2.16 20.69 9.32
N PRO A 309 1.09 21.35 8.85
CA PRO A 309 1.08 21.92 7.51
C PRO A 309 1.93 23.18 7.40
N LYS A 310 2.57 23.37 6.24
CA LYS A 310 3.29 24.59 5.87
C LYS A 310 2.35 25.54 5.10
N CYS A 311 1.33 26.05 5.78
CA CYS A 311 0.24 26.82 5.14
C CYS A 311 0.74 28.04 4.34
N GLY A 312 1.79 28.73 4.82
CA GLY A 312 2.38 29.88 4.13
C GLY A 312 3.04 29.56 2.79
N MET A 313 3.30 28.28 2.48
CA MET A 313 3.88 27.84 1.20
C MET A 313 2.88 27.06 0.33
N CYS A 314 1.63 26.93 0.76
CA CYS A 314 0.66 26.07 0.10
C CYS A 314 0.06 26.75 -1.15
N PRO A 315 0.12 26.10 -2.33
CA PRO A 315 -0.35 26.70 -3.59
C PRO A 315 -1.87 26.83 -3.69
N VAL A 316 -2.61 26.21 -2.76
CA VAL A 316 -4.08 26.14 -2.73
C VAL A 316 -4.65 26.66 -1.41
N THR A 317 -3.95 27.59 -0.77
CA THR A 317 -4.38 28.20 0.51
C THR A 317 -5.64 29.03 0.35
N GLU A 318 -5.79 29.73 -0.77
CA GLU A 318 -6.92 30.62 -1.06
C GLU A 318 -8.29 29.91 -0.93
N THR A 319 -8.38 28.66 -1.39
CA THR A 319 -9.60 27.84 -1.36
C THR A 319 -9.70 26.94 -0.13
N CYS A 320 -8.76 27.02 0.81
CA CYS A 320 -8.67 26.10 1.94
C CYS A 320 -9.55 26.56 3.11
N GLN A 321 -10.67 25.90 3.34
CA GLN A 321 -11.58 26.27 4.44
C GLN A 321 -10.93 26.17 5.82
N ALA A 322 -10.17 25.12 6.12
CA ALA A 322 -9.47 25.00 7.40
C ALA A 322 -8.45 26.13 7.62
N TYR A 323 -7.86 26.68 6.54
CA TYR A 323 -7.00 27.85 6.65
C TYR A 323 -7.82 29.10 6.98
N GLN A 324 -8.94 29.32 6.29
CA GLN A 324 -9.81 30.48 6.52
C GLN A 324 -10.37 30.49 7.95
N GLU A 325 -10.79 29.34 8.47
CA GLU A 325 -11.22 29.20 9.86
C GLU A 325 -10.11 29.51 10.86
N GLY A 326 -8.89 28.99 10.61
CA GLY A 326 -7.73 29.32 11.44
C GLY A 326 -7.34 30.81 11.36
N TYR A 327 -7.49 31.42 10.18
CA TYR A 327 -7.17 32.83 9.95
C TYR A 327 -8.13 33.74 10.70
N ALA A 328 -9.42 33.43 10.63
CA ALA A 328 -10.46 34.08 11.42
C ALA A 328 -10.16 34.05 12.92
N LEU A 329 -9.79 32.86 13.44
CA LEU A 329 -9.41 32.68 14.84
C LEU A 329 -8.20 33.56 15.21
N ALA A 330 -7.18 33.59 14.34
CA ALA A 330 -5.98 34.40 14.55
C ALA A 330 -6.25 35.92 14.53
N MET A 331 -7.29 36.36 13.81
CA MET A 331 -7.69 37.76 13.72
C MET A 331 -8.73 38.17 14.77
N GLY A 332 -9.28 37.22 15.55
CA GLY A 332 -10.37 37.49 16.48
C GLY A 332 -11.66 37.93 15.78
N THR A 333 -11.77 37.71 14.47
CA THR A 333 -12.95 38.03 13.67
C THR A 333 -13.85 36.80 13.66
N GLY A 334 -15.04 36.90 14.25
CA GLY A 334 -15.90 35.74 14.45
C GLY A 334 -17.29 36.03 15.00
N GLU A 335 -18.30 36.21 14.16
CA GLU A 335 -19.71 36.17 14.59
C GLU A 335 -20.30 34.79 14.23
N THR A 336 -21.04 34.20 15.17
CA THR A 336 -21.73 32.93 15.01
C THR A 336 -23.20 33.20 14.76
N GLU A 337 -23.61 33.19 13.50
CA GLU A 337 -25.03 33.05 13.17
C GLU A 337 -25.42 31.58 13.34
N VAL A 338 -26.22 31.31 14.37
CA VAL A 338 -26.76 29.97 14.62
C VAL A 338 -27.93 29.77 13.65
N GLY A 339 -27.70 28.99 12.58
CA GLY A 339 -28.75 28.55 11.67
C GLY A 339 -29.73 27.58 12.33
N ASP A 340 -30.81 27.25 11.64
CA ASP A 340 -31.78 26.24 12.08
C ASP A 340 -31.06 24.91 12.37
N ILE A 341 -31.37 24.30 13.53
CA ILE A 341 -30.76 23.04 14.00
C ILE A 341 -30.97 21.90 13.00
N GLU A 342 -32.05 21.93 12.22
CA GLU A 342 -32.33 20.92 11.20
C GLU A 342 -31.41 21.03 9.98
N ASP A 343 -30.91 22.23 9.70
CA ASP A 343 -30.02 22.54 8.58
C ASP A 343 -28.55 22.37 8.93
N LEU A 344 -28.22 21.99 10.16
CA LEU A 344 -26.83 21.83 10.61
C LEU A 344 -26.20 20.54 10.11
N CYS A 345 -24.91 20.64 9.80
CA CYS A 345 -24.06 19.53 9.44
C CYS A 345 -23.97 18.54 10.61
N ARG A 346 -24.35 17.29 10.33
CA ARG A 346 -24.23 16.15 11.27
C ARG A 346 -23.04 15.24 10.98
N ILE A 347 -22.17 15.65 10.05
CA ILE A 347 -21.02 14.86 9.58
C ILE A 347 -19.76 15.24 10.36
N CYS A 348 -19.59 16.54 10.66
CA CYS A 348 -18.55 16.98 11.56
C CYS A 348 -18.86 16.51 12.99
N GLU A 349 -17.85 16.03 13.70
CA GLU A 349 -18.00 15.74 15.13
C GLU A 349 -17.86 17.05 15.93
N GLU A 350 -18.67 17.19 16.98
CA GLU A 350 -18.54 18.30 17.93
C GLU A 350 -17.19 18.19 18.64
N VAL A 351 -16.42 19.26 18.60
CA VAL A 351 -15.19 19.35 19.37
C VAL A 351 -15.55 19.98 20.69
N GLU A 352 -15.67 19.15 21.74
CA GLU A 352 -15.48 19.67 23.10
C GLU A 352 -14.15 20.44 23.09
N GLU A 353 -14.13 21.68 23.59
CA GLU A 353 -12.90 22.48 23.67
C GLU A 353 -11.80 21.62 24.29
N ILE A 354 -10.91 21.09 23.43
CA ILE A 354 -9.76 20.30 23.89
C ILE A 354 -8.87 21.32 24.59
N GLY A 355 -9.07 21.44 25.90
CA GLY A 355 -8.11 22.02 26.81
C GLY A 355 -6.76 21.38 26.49
N GLY A 356 -5.77 22.22 26.22
CA GLY A 356 -4.45 21.76 25.84
C GLY A 356 -3.82 20.92 26.95
N ASP A 357 -3.89 19.61 26.80
CA ASP A 357 -3.08 18.66 27.54
C ASP A 357 -2.32 17.79 26.52
N GLU A 358 -1.22 18.33 26.01
CA GLU A 358 -0.08 17.50 25.62
C GLU A 358 0.80 17.33 26.88
N GLU A 359 0.58 16.28 27.67
CA GLU A 359 1.63 15.71 28.54
C GLU A 359 1.57 14.18 28.48
N ASP A 360 2.50 13.61 27.71
CA ASP A 360 2.86 12.20 27.75
C ASP A 360 3.90 12.03 28.88
N GLY A 361 3.46 11.63 30.09
CA GLY A 361 4.34 11.33 31.21
C GLY A 361 3.60 11.05 32.53
N PRO A 362 4.00 10.05 33.35
CA PRO A 362 3.30 9.74 34.59
C PRO A 362 3.85 10.62 35.73
N VAL A 363 3.13 11.67 36.11
CA VAL A 363 3.47 12.44 37.32
C VAL A 363 2.25 12.63 38.22
N LYS A 364 2.39 12.14 39.45
CA LYS A 364 1.43 12.30 40.54
C LYS A 364 1.34 13.77 40.97
N GLY A 365 0.14 14.32 40.87
CA GLY A 365 -0.48 15.21 41.88
C GLY A 365 0.02 16.66 42.01
N LYS A 366 -0.83 17.61 41.60
CA LYS A 366 -1.47 18.62 42.48
C LYS A 366 -2.32 19.59 41.64
N ARG A 367 -3.60 19.71 42.00
CA ARG A 367 -4.54 20.73 41.49
C ARG A 367 -4.03 22.14 41.81
N LYS A 368 -3.88 23.02 40.81
CA LYS A 368 -3.93 24.49 40.98
C LYS A 368 -4.41 25.20 39.69
N GLY A 369 -5.50 25.95 39.83
CA GLY A 369 -5.77 27.22 39.14
C GLY A 369 -6.27 27.18 37.70
N LYS A 370 -7.58 27.39 37.50
CA LYS A 370 -8.17 27.86 36.23
C LYS A 370 -7.48 29.18 35.82
N LYS A 371 -6.76 29.20 34.70
CA LYS A 371 -6.38 30.43 34.00
C LYS A 371 -7.27 30.55 32.76
N THR A 372 -7.97 31.67 32.65
CA THR A 372 -8.79 32.07 31.52
C THR A 372 -7.94 32.37 30.28
N MET A 373 -8.50 32.16 29.07
CA MET A 373 -7.85 32.31 27.75
C MET A 373 -7.28 33.70 27.41
N SER A 374 -7.30 34.66 28.34
CA SER A 374 -6.91 36.05 28.08
C SER A 374 -5.41 36.34 28.17
N SER A 375 -4.55 35.35 28.47
CA SER A 375 -3.10 35.58 28.65
C SER A 375 -2.22 35.15 27.47
N PHE A 376 -2.80 34.84 26.30
CA PHE A 376 -2.04 34.46 25.09
C PHE A 376 -1.75 35.62 24.13
N PHE A 377 -2.21 36.84 24.43
CA PHE A 377 -2.12 38.01 23.54
C PHE A 377 -0.96 38.96 23.87
N GLU A 378 0.14 38.48 24.43
CA GLU A 378 1.31 39.34 24.67
C GLU A 378 2.53 38.88 23.88
N ASN A 379 2.87 39.71 22.89
CA ASN A 379 4.17 39.91 22.25
C ASN A 379 4.78 38.73 21.48
N GLY A 380 4.39 38.63 20.21
CA GLY A 380 5.18 38.00 19.15
C GLY A 380 4.91 38.73 17.84
N THR A 381 5.96 39.05 17.09
CA THR A 381 5.94 39.63 15.74
C THR A 381 4.67 39.25 14.95
N ASP A 382 3.81 40.23 14.68
CA ASP A 382 2.35 40.09 14.37
C ASP A 382 1.98 39.12 13.22
N GLY A 383 2.94 38.63 12.44
CA GLY A 383 2.75 37.63 11.39
C GLY A 383 3.05 36.18 11.80
N GLU A 384 4.08 35.94 12.61
CA GLU A 384 4.52 34.57 12.96
C GLU A 384 3.56 33.90 13.95
N GLY A 385 3.14 34.63 14.99
CA GLY A 385 2.16 34.11 15.97
C GLY A 385 0.80 33.81 15.34
N LYS A 386 0.36 34.62 14.37
CA LYS A 386 -0.91 34.37 13.65
C LYS A 386 -0.84 33.13 12.77
N LEU A 387 0.26 32.92 12.05
CA LEU A 387 0.44 31.72 11.23
C LEU A 387 0.46 30.45 12.09
N GLU A 388 1.04 30.51 13.29
CA GLU A 388 1.03 29.40 14.23
C GLU A 388 -0.40 29.02 14.67
N ILE A 389 -1.25 30.00 14.99
CA ILE A 389 -2.68 29.76 15.31
C ILE A 389 -3.37 29.04 14.14
N ILE A 390 -3.16 29.51 12.91
CA ILE A 390 -3.75 28.92 11.70
C ILE A 390 -3.30 27.46 11.53
N VAL A 391 -1.99 27.21 11.66
CA VAL A 391 -1.40 25.88 11.53
C VAL A 391 -1.93 24.94 12.61
N ASN A 392 -2.01 25.40 13.85
CA ASN A 392 -2.56 24.63 14.97
C ASN A 392 -4.04 24.31 14.79
N TYR A 393 -4.83 25.25 14.25
CA TYR A 393 -6.21 24.98 13.91
C TYR A 393 -6.33 23.92 12.80
N ALA A 394 -5.56 24.05 11.72
CA ALA A 394 -5.56 23.09 10.61
C ALA A 394 -5.12 21.66 11.01
N ARG A 395 -4.37 21.51 12.11
CA ARG A 395 -3.99 20.20 12.68
C ARG A 395 -5.18 19.40 13.22
N LYS A 396 -6.30 20.05 13.52
CA LYS A 396 -7.56 19.39 13.94
C LYS A 396 -8.19 18.56 12.81
N PHE A 397 -7.75 18.76 11.56
CA PHE A 397 -8.25 18.06 10.37
C PHE A 397 -7.22 17.07 9.79
N PRO A 398 -7.63 15.85 9.43
CA PRO A 398 -8.91 15.24 9.80
C PRO A 398 -8.94 14.91 11.29
N LEU A 399 -10.14 14.72 11.82
CA LEU A 399 -10.30 14.28 13.20
C LEU A 399 -9.67 12.89 13.37
N ARG A 400 -8.93 12.69 14.47
CA ARG A 400 -8.27 11.42 14.77
C ARG A 400 -8.82 10.87 16.07
N LYS A 401 -9.51 9.73 15.98
CA LYS A 401 -9.91 8.99 17.18
C LYS A 401 -8.68 8.37 17.85
N PRO A 402 -8.64 8.30 19.19
CA PRO A 402 -7.59 7.59 19.92
C PRO A 402 -7.40 6.17 19.37
N LYS A 403 -6.14 5.75 19.18
CA LYS A 403 -5.86 4.40 18.71
C LYS A 403 -6.21 3.40 19.80
N LYS A 404 -6.90 2.31 19.44
CA LYS A 404 -7.10 1.16 20.33
C LYS A 404 -5.75 0.59 20.79
N GLN A 405 -5.69 0.11 22.04
CA GLN A 405 -4.50 -0.54 22.59
C GLN A 405 -4.08 -1.72 21.70
N VAL A 406 -2.79 -1.76 21.36
CA VAL A 406 -2.20 -2.80 20.51
C VAL A 406 -2.05 -4.08 21.34
N ARG A 407 -2.47 -5.22 20.79
CA ARG A 407 -2.27 -6.54 21.42
C ARG A 407 -0.78 -6.80 21.64
N GLU A 408 -0.44 -7.39 22.77
CA GLU A 408 0.92 -7.85 23.08
C GLU A 408 0.91 -9.40 23.11
N GLU A 409 1.91 -10.01 22.50
CA GLU A 409 2.12 -11.47 22.50
C GLU A 409 3.60 -11.77 22.77
N GLU A 410 3.85 -12.91 23.42
CA GLU A 410 5.19 -13.46 23.58
C GLU A 410 5.26 -14.82 22.89
N THR A 411 6.42 -15.18 22.36
CA THR A 411 6.67 -16.47 21.71
C THR A 411 8.06 -16.98 22.04
N VAL A 412 8.21 -18.29 22.17
CA VAL A 412 9.53 -18.92 22.19
C VAL A 412 9.95 -19.25 20.76
N VAL A 413 11.22 -19.00 20.45
CA VAL A 413 11.86 -19.32 19.17
C VAL A 413 12.94 -20.36 19.46
N CYS A 414 12.81 -21.54 18.88
CA CYS A 414 13.69 -22.67 19.11
C CYS A 414 14.67 -22.81 17.94
N ALA A 415 15.90 -22.34 18.12
CA ALA A 415 17.01 -22.60 17.20
C ALA A 415 17.55 -24.00 17.49
N ILE A 416 17.33 -24.94 16.58
CA ILE A 416 17.73 -26.34 16.74
C ILE A 416 18.88 -26.62 15.77
N ARG A 417 20.08 -26.83 16.29
CA ARG A 417 21.30 -27.16 15.54
C ARG A 417 21.52 -28.66 15.49
N ARG A 418 21.81 -29.20 14.32
CA ARG A 418 22.25 -30.60 14.17
C ARG A 418 23.77 -30.65 14.34
N VAL A 419 24.24 -31.43 15.31
CA VAL A 419 25.66 -31.48 15.69
C VAL A 419 26.54 -32.01 14.55
N ALA A 420 26.02 -32.95 13.75
CA ALA A 420 26.78 -33.63 12.70
C ALA A 420 27.26 -32.70 11.57
N ASP A 421 26.47 -31.70 11.19
CA ASP A 421 26.75 -30.84 10.04
C ASP A 421 26.56 -29.34 10.30
N GLY A 422 26.25 -28.95 11.54
CA GLY A 422 26.04 -27.56 11.94
C GLY A 422 24.79 -26.90 11.36
N LYS A 423 23.93 -27.66 10.65
CA LYS A 423 22.72 -27.10 10.05
C LYS A 423 21.65 -26.82 11.09
N PHE A 424 20.78 -25.86 10.81
CA PHE A 424 19.64 -25.54 11.65
C PHE A 424 18.33 -25.94 11.02
N LEU A 425 17.38 -26.37 11.85
CA LEU A 425 16.02 -26.62 11.41
C LEU A 425 15.28 -25.31 11.18
N ILE A 426 14.80 -25.11 9.96
CA ILE A 426 13.88 -24.01 9.61
C ILE A 426 12.59 -24.58 9.04
N HIS A 427 11.50 -23.84 9.22
CA HIS A 427 10.20 -24.18 8.65
C HIS A 427 9.52 -22.99 7.99
N ARG A 428 8.64 -23.28 7.03
CA ARG A 428 7.91 -22.30 6.24
C ARG A 428 6.54 -22.07 6.86
N ARG A 429 6.30 -20.83 7.31
CA ARG A 429 5.02 -20.39 7.89
C ARG A 429 3.84 -20.70 6.97
N PRO A 430 2.61 -20.93 7.52
CA PRO A 430 1.38 -21.13 6.75
C PRO A 430 1.19 -20.11 5.62
N ASP A 431 0.46 -20.48 4.56
CA ASP A 431 0.31 -19.62 3.37
C ASP A 431 -0.65 -18.44 3.59
N LYS A 432 -1.33 -18.44 4.75
CA LYS A 432 -2.23 -17.39 5.23
C LYS A 432 -1.82 -16.95 6.63
N GLY A 433 -2.13 -15.70 6.99
CA GLY A 433 -1.83 -15.12 8.30
C GLY A 433 -0.55 -14.29 8.34
N LEU A 434 -0.09 -13.99 9.56
CA LEU A 434 1.07 -13.14 9.82
C LEU A 434 2.35 -13.76 9.26
N LEU A 435 3.12 -12.97 8.48
CA LEU A 435 4.37 -13.38 7.83
C LEU A 435 4.23 -14.64 6.96
N ALA A 436 3.05 -14.85 6.37
CA ALA A 436 2.74 -16.07 5.64
C ALA A 436 3.74 -16.39 4.52
N SER A 437 4.06 -17.69 4.42
CA SER A 437 5.01 -18.31 3.49
C SER A 437 6.49 -17.92 3.67
N LEU A 438 6.85 -17.12 4.70
CA LEU A 438 8.24 -16.85 5.05
C LEU A 438 8.85 -18.01 5.84
N TRP A 439 10.17 -18.13 5.76
CA TRP A 439 10.94 -19.08 6.57
C TRP A 439 11.18 -18.52 7.98
N GLU A 440 11.17 -19.40 8.97
CA GLU A 440 11.48 -19.08 10.36
C GLU A 440 12.06 -20.27 11.12
N PHE A 441 12.64 -20.02 12.30
CA PHE A 441 12.90 -21.08 13.28
C PHE A 441 11.58 -21.53 13.91
N PRO A 442 11.45 -22.83 14.28
CA PRO A 442 10.29 -23.31 15.02
C PRO A 442 9.93 -22.40 16.18
N SER A 443 8.67 -21.97 16.26
CA SER A 443 8.22 -21.02 17.28
C SER A 443 6.84 -21.36 17.83
N HIS A 444 6.63 -21.05 19.12
CA HIS A 444 5.38 -21.33 19.83
C HIS A 444 4.96 -20.15 20.71
N ILE A 445 3.72 -19.69 20.49
CA ILE A 445 3.14 -18.58 21.24
C ILE A 445 2.94 -18.98 22.70
N LEU A 446 3.37 -18.12 23.61
CA LEU A 446 3.20 -18.30 25.04
C LEU A 446 1.76 -17.95 25.46
N PRO A 447 1.13 -18.75 26.33
CA PRO A 447 -0.19 -18.42 26.87
C PRO A 447 -0.12 -17.14 27.72
N VAL A 448 -1.15 -16.30 27.61
CA VAL A 448 -1.26 -14.96 28.23
C VAL A 448 -1.12 -15.00 29.77
N SER A 449 -1.30 -16.17 30.39
CA SER A 449 -1.36 -16.32 31.85
C SER A 449 -0.02 -16.55 32.57
N ASN A 450 1.15 -16.51 31.92
CA ASN A 450 2.44 -16.71 32.62
C ASN A 450 3.65 -16.00 31.97
N GLY A 451 3.45 -14.84 31.34
CA GLY A 451 4.55 -14.01 30.82
C GLY A 451 5.33 -13.32 31.95
N SER A 452 6.40 -13.94 32.45
CA SER A 452 7.51 -13.26 33.17
C SER A 452 8.65 -14.22 33.55
N ALA A 453 8.38 -15.49 33.87
CA ALA A 453 9.41 -16.36 34.43
C ALA A 453 10.21 -17.10 33.35
N ALA A 454 11.54 -16.91 33.33
CA ALA A 454 12.47 -17.65 32.46
C ALA A 454 12.28 -19.18 32.54
N LYS A 455 11.89 -19.69 33.71
CA LYS A 455 11.55 -21.12 33.91
C LYS A 455 10.37 -21.56 33.04
N ALA A 456 9.29 -20.77 32.97
CA ALA A 456 8.12 -21.11 32.17
C ALA A 456 8.43 -21.10 30.67
N ARG A 457 9.22 -20.12 30.21
CA ARG A 457 9.68 -20.06 28.81
C ARG A 457 10.51 -21.29 28.44
N LYS A 458 11.48 -21.64 29.29
CA LYS A 458 12.30 -22.85 29.10
C LYS A 458 11.43 -24.10 29.01
N THR A 459 10.46 -24.28 29.91
CA THR A 459 9.56 -25.45 29.89
C THR A 459 8.83 -25.56 28.57
N VAL A 460 8.19 -24.48 28.10
CA VAL A 460 7.47 -24.48 26.82
C VAL A 460 8.40 -24.73 25.63
N ALA A 461 9.59 -24.14 25.63
CA ALA A 461 10.58 -24.36 24.57
C ALA A 461 11.04 -25.82 24.50
N VAL A 462 11.33 -26.44 25.66
CA VAL A 462 11.72 -27.86 25.73
C VAL A 462 10.57 -28.76 25.28
N GLU A 463 9.35 -28.55 25.78
CA GLU A 463 8.16 -29.33 25.38
C GLU A 463 7.87 -29.22 23.87
N SER A 464 8.06 -28.03 23.30
CA SER A 464 7.93 -27.80 21.86
C SER A 464 8.93 -28.62 21.05
N VAL A 465 10.22 -28.58 21.42
CA VAL A 465 11.27 -29.32 20.73
C VAL A 465 11.09 -30.82 20.90
N ASP A 466 10.77 -31.28 22.12
CA ASP A 466 10.49 -32.68 22.40
C ASP A 466 9.29 -33.18 21.58
N GLY A 467 8.23 -32.37 21.42
CA GLY A 467 7.10 -32.70 20.56
C GLY A 467 7.48 -32.86 19.09
N LEU A 468 8.37 -31.99 18.58
CA LEU A 468 8.89 -32.10 17.21
C LEU A 468 9.71 -33.36 17.01
N VAL A 469 10.56 -33.73 17.97
CA VAL A 469 11.41 -34.93 17.87
C VAL A 469 10.65 -36.23 18.19
N ALA A 470 9.62 -36.20 19.04
CA ALA A 470 8.81 -37.38 19.39
C ALA A 470 7.80 -37.74 18.30
N SER A 471 7.29 -36.76 17.54
CA SER A 471 6.31 -36.98 16.46
C SER A 471 6.80 -37.87 15.30
N THR A 472 8.10 -38.19 15.25
CA THR A 472 8.71 -39.10 14.27
C THR A 472 8.87 -40.54 14.75
N GLN A 473 8.59 -40.81 16.02
CA GLN A 473 8.59 -42.15 16.57
C GLN A 473 7.15 -42.68 16.64
N ASN A 474 6.64 -43.29 15.56
CA ASN A 474 5.50 -44.21 15.72
C ASN A 474 5.41 -45.29 14.63
N SER A 475 5.94 -46.47 14.98
CA SER A 475 5.38 -47.78 14.57
C SER A 475 5.97 -48.89 15.44
N GLY A 476 5.64 -48.92 16.73
CA GLY A 476 5.98 -50.07 17.56
C GLY A 476 5.82 -49.83 19.05
N LYS A 477 4.91 -50.57 19.68
CA LYS A 477 4.79 -50.68 21.14
C LYS A 477 6.17 -50.76 21.82
N ARG A 478 6.50 -49.82 22.73
CA ARG A 478 6.91 -50.10 24.12
C ARG A 478 7.43 -48.88 24.89
N LYS A 479 7.12 -48.93 26.20
CA LYS A 479 7.90 -48.53 27.38
C LYS A 479 8.68 -47.21 27.33
N ARG A 480 8.22 -46.30 28.19
CA ARG A 480 8.95 -45.27 28.93
C ARG A 480 10.43 -45.65 29.12
N ALA A 481 11.32 -45.05 28.32
CA ALA A 481 12.76 -45.10 28.49
C ALA A 481 13.31 -43.69 28.18
N GLU A 482 14.15 -43.22 29.10
CA GLU A 482 14.78 -41.90 29.15
C GLU A 482 15.70 -41.65 27.96
N THR A 483 15.45 -40.63 27.15
CA THR A 483 16.44 -39.62 26.72
C THR A 483 15.70 -38.53 25.94
N SER A 484 15.79 -37.25 26.34
CA SER A 484 15.52 -36.17 25.40
C SER A 484 16.63 -36.22 24.35
N THR A 485 16.29 -36.40 23.08
CA THR A 485 17.26 -36.45 21.97
C THR A 485 17.78 -35.05 21.61
N ALA A 486 17.11 -33.99 22.08
CA ALA A 486 17.58 -32.62 22.00
C ALA A 486 18.23 -32.17 23.32
N ARG A 487 19.46 -31.66 23.26
CA ARG A 487 20.18 -31.02 24.36
C ARG A 487 19.88 -29.53 24.37
N TYR A 488 19.28 -29.03 25.43
CA TYR A 488 19.06 -27.59 25.63
C TYR A 488 20.36 -26.89 26.05
N LEU A 489 20.77 -25.86 25.32
CA LEU A 489 21.98 -25.08 25.61
C LEU A 489 21.71 -23.81 26.42
N GLY A 490 20.58 -23.12 26.17
CA GLY A 490 20.28 -21.89 26.91
C GLY A 490 19.27 -20.98 26.23
N GLU A 491 18.89 -19.91 26.95
CA GLU A 491 18.15 -18.78 26.39
C GLU A 491 19.18 -17.73 25.98
N LEU A 492 19.20 -17.36 24.70
CA LEU A 492 20.17 -16.41 24.14
C LEU A 492 19.76 -14.95 24.34
N GLY A 493 18.46 -14.71 24.52
CA GLY A 493 17.93 -13.36 24.72
C GLY A 493 16.51 -13.19 24.19
N SER A 494 16.01 -11.95 24.27
CA SER A 494 14.66 -11.58 23.85
C SER A 494 14.69 -10.49 22.79
N VAL A 495 13.92 -10.67 21.72
CA VAL A 495 13.82 -9.74 20.60
C VAL A 495 12.41 -9.15 20.56
N PRO A 496 12.19 -7.91 21.05
CA PRO A 496 10.92 -7.22 20.86
C PRO A 496 10.76 -6.79 19.41
N TRP A 497 9.59 -7.03 18.84
CA TRP A 497 9.26 -6.71 17.46
C TRP A 497 7.86 -6.13 17.31
N LEU A 498 7.79 -4.93 16.73
CA LEU A 498 6.55 -4.18 16.58
C LEU A 498 5.96 -4.37 15.17
N PHE A 499 4.72 -4.83 15.13
CA PHE A 499 3.83 -4.74 13.97
C PHE A 499 2.81 -3.63 14.20
N SER A 500 2.18 -3.16 13.12
CA SER A 500 1.14 -2.12 13.17
C SER A 500 -0.08 -2.49 14.05
N HIS A 501 -0.28 -3.79 14.32
CA HIS A 501 -1.44 -4.33 15.05
C HIS A 501 -1.05 -5.32 16.17
N LEU A 502 0.24 -5.53 16.41
CA LEU A 502 0.74 -6.51 17.37
C LEU A 502 2.13 -6.09 17.87
N LYS A 503 2.38 -6.16 19.18
CA LYS A 503 3.74 -6.21 19.73
C LYS A 503 4.07 -7.67 20.02
N LEU A 504 5.11 -8.20 19.40
CA LEU A 504 5.56 -9.57 19.59
C LEU A 504 6.95 -9.58 20.24
N THR A 505 7.10 -10.25 21.37
CA THR A 505 8.41 -10.51 21.97
C THR A 505 8.84 -11.95 21.69
N MET A 506 9.98 -12.13 21.03
CA MET A 506 10.53 -13.43 20.65
C MET A 506 11.67 -13.82 21.60
N HIS A 507 11.50 -14.86 22.41
CA HIS A 507 12.52 -15.40 23.32
C HIS A 507 13.29 -16.52 22.63
N VAL A 508 14.59 -16.32 22.41
CA VAL A 508 15.40 -17.22 21.59
C VAL A 508 16.06 -18.27 22.47
N HIS A 509 15.81 -19.54 22.16
CA HIS A 509 16.33 -20.70 22.86
C HIS A 509 17.15 -21.57 21.91
N LEU A 510 18.31 -22.02 22.35
CA LEU A 510 19.23 -22.84 21.54
C LEU A 510 19.20 -24.30 22.00
N PHE A 511 19.14 -25.20 21.03
CA PHE A 511 19.14 -26.64 21.21
C PHE A 511 20.11 -27.31 20.25
N GLU A 512 20.64 -28.46 20.65
CA GLU A 512 21.41 -29.36 19.79
C GLU A 512 20.72 -30.71 19.66
N VAL A 513 20.78 -31.31 18.48
CA VAL A 513 20.31 -32.68 18.24
C VAL A 513 21.39 -33.52 17.56
N ASP A 514 21.47 -34.79 17.95
CA ASP A 514 22.35 -35.77 17.32
C ASP A 514 21.76 -36.30 16.00
N GLU A 515 22.60 -36.86 15.14
CA GLU A 515 22.26 -37.35 13.80
C GLU A 515 21.11 -38.39 13.77
N GLY A 516 20.97 -39.17 14.85
CA GLY A 516 19.88 -40.16 15.02
C GLY A 516 18.50 -39.56 15.28
N SER A 517 18.41 -38.25 15.54
CA SER A 517 17.16 -37.53 15.77
C SER A 517 16.44 -37.31 14.44
N ARG A 518 15.51 -38.21 14.11
CA ARG A 518 14.66 -38.02 12.93
C ARG A 518 13.72 -36.86 13.21
N ILE A 519 14.00 -35.68 12.67
CA ILE A 519 13.01 -34.62 12.48
C ILE A 519 12.57 -34.73 11.02
N PRO A 520 11.27 -34.83 10.71
CA PRO A 520 10.84 -35.13 9.36
C PRO A 520 11.09 -33.90 8.49
N GLU A 521 11.93 -34.07 7.47
CA GLU A 521 12.01 -33.12 6.37
C GLU A 521 10.72 -33.21 5.55
N GLY A 522 10.20 -32.06 5.16
CA GLY A 522 8.96 -31.99 4.41
C GLY A 522 8.90 -30.70 3.59
N PRO A 523 7.84 -30.53 2.79
CA PRO A 523 7.70 -29.34 1.93
C PRO A 523 7.67 -28.02 2.71
N ARG A 524 7.48 -28.07 4.04
CA ARG A 524 7.50 -26.90 4.93
C ARG A 524 8.60 -26.93 5.98
N SER A 525 9.49 -27.92 6.05
CA SER A 525 10.55 -27.98 7.06
C SER A 525 11.81 -28.62 6.48
N ARG A 526 12.98 -28.01 6.71
CA ARG A 526 14.26 -28.55 6.23
C ARG A 526 15.42 -28.10 7.11
N TRP A 527 16.53 -28.81 6.98
CA TRP A 527 17.82 -28.39 7.53
C TRP A 527 18.51 -27.43 6.58
N ALA A 528 18.98 -26.30 7.09
CA ALA A 528 19.67 -25.27 6.32
C ALA A 528 21.01 -24.91 6.96
N SER A 529 22.04 -24.70 6.13
CA SER A 529 23.33 -24.17 6.59
C SER A 529 23.20 -22.69 6.99
N PRO A 530 24.14 -22.16 7.78
CA PRO A 530 24.16 -20.73 8.12
C PRO A 530 24.10 -19.81 6.90
N GLU A 531 24.80 -20.15 5.82
CA GLU A 531 24.82 -19.38 4.57
C GLU A 531 23.50 -19.47 3.80
N GLU A 532 22.80 -20.61 3.87
CA GLU A 532 21.46 -20.76 3.30
C GLU A 532 20.47 -19.88 4.06
N ILE A 533 20.50 -19.89 5.40
CA ILE A 533 19.61 -19.09 6.25
C ILE A 533 19.76 -17.58 5.98
N ASP A 534 21.00 -17.09 5.78
CA ASP A 534 21.25 -15.70 5.39
C ASP A 534 20.56 -15.32 4.08
N LYS A 535 20.50 -16.29 3.16
CA LYS A 535 19.84 -16.15 1.87
C LYS A 535 18.34 -16.40 1.93
N GLU A 536 17.76 -16.77 3.07
CA GLU A 536 16.32 -17.02 3.16
C GLU A 536 15.44 -15.78 3.30
N SER A 537 14.19 -15.95 2.87
CA SER A 537 13.10 -14.98 3.06
C SER A 537 12.51 -15.09 4.48
N MET A 538 13.26 -14.60 5.48
CA MET A 538 12.79 -14.49 6.86
C MET A 538 12.23 -13.10 7.19
N GLY A 539 11.31 -13.04 8.16
CA GLY A 539 10.86 -11.77 8.75
C GLY A 539 12.00 -11.05 9.47
N THR A 540 11.98 -9.72 9.52
CA THR A 540 13.07 -8.92 10.13
C THR A 540 13.29 -9.25 11.61
N GLY A 541 12.23 -9.50 12.37
CA GLY A 541 12.34 -9.97 13.76
C GLY A 541 13.04 -11.33 13.87
N MET A 542 12.76 -12.25 12.94
CA MET A 542 13.40 -13.56 12.91
C MET A 542 14.87 -13.48 12.47
N ARG A 543 15.25 -12.54 11.60
CA ARG A 543 16.67 -12.26 11.29
C ARG A 543 17.45 -11.75 12.50
N LYS A 544 16.81 -10.94 13.35
CA LYS A 544 17.42 -10.54 14.63
C LYS A 544 17.61 -11.73 15.56
N CYS A 545 16.64 -12.65 15.60
CA CYS A 545 16.80 -13.92 16.33
C CYS A 545 17.98 -14.73 15.77
N TRP A 546 18.11 -14.82 14.45
CA TRP A 546 19.25 -15.48 13.79
C TRP A 546 20.60 -14.84 14.14
N THR A 547 20.65 -13.51 14.25
CA THR A 547 21.87 -12.80 14.66
C THR A 547 22.34 -13.26 16.05
N LEU A 548 21.41 -13.39 17.01
CA LEU A 548 21.73 -13.91 18.36
C LEU A 548 22.24 -15.35 18.32
N VAL A 549 21.69 -16.19 17.43
CA VAL A 549 22.12 -17.59 17.28
C VAL A 549 23.53 -17.68 16.70
N LYS A 550 23.83 -16.87 15.68
CA LYS A 550 25.17 -16.80 15.05
C LYS A 550 26.27 -16.36 16.00
N GLU A 551 25.96 -15.49 16.96
CA GLU A 551 26.94 -15.06 17.97
C GLU A 551 27.37 -16.19 18.93
N GLN A 552 26.72 -17.36 18.87
CA GLN A 552 27.06 -18.56 19.63
C GLN A 552 27.76 -19.64 18.80
N GLU A 553 27.97 -19.40 17.50
CA GLU A 553 28.88 -20.16 16.65
C GLU A 553 30.32 -19.67 16.84
#